data_AF-A0A7S2BDH0-F1
#
_entry.id   AF-A0A7S2BDH0-F1
#
_cell.length_a   1.000
_cell.length_b   1.000
_cell.length_c   1.000
_cell.angle_alpha   90.00
_cell.angle_beta   90.00
_cell.angle_gamma   90.00
#
_symmetry.space_group_name_H-M   'P 1'
#
loop_
_entity.id
_entity.type
_entity.pdbx_description
1 polymer ?
#
loop_
_entity_poly.entity_id
_entity_poly.type
_entity_poly.pdbx_seq_one_letter_code
_entity_poly.pdbx_strand_id
1 'polypeptide(L)'
;GRAGAHKSSARKSSRDFDKQSLSDFVITLMEFKSDNHVPEDMVDTQHPHLSKAKIDSLHLSHKLEVVDKHGKTRKRIRQLYCHLCGSQFGTASLKIHWKSCGKKFETSQLALPVKRRVEQPAPPDATNFPMPTMNSKDAVFEKFNKEVLRIFGMLTEQQKE
;
A
#
# COMPACT_ATOMS: atom_id res chain seq x y z
N GLY A 1 -9.63 -59.39 -54.21
CA GLY A 1 -10.44 -59.86 -53.07
C GLY A 1 -11.70 -59.04 -53.03
N ARG A 2 -12.88 -59.64 -53.23
CA ARG A 2 -13.77 -60.23 -52.21
C ARG A 2 -14.45 -59.19 -51.29
N ALA A 3 -15.79 -59.20 -51.40
CA ALA A 3 -16.83 -58.83 -50.41
C ALA A 3 -16.88 -57.37 -49.93
N GLY A 4 -18.03 -56.73 -49.70
CA GLY A 4 -19.41 -57.20 -49.65
C GLY A 4 -20.17 -56.46 -48.54
N ALA A 5 -21.30 -55.85 -48.92
CA ALA A 5 -22.56 -55.70 -48.18
C ALA A 5 -22.72 -54.79 -46.93
N HIS A 6 -23.58 -53.78 -47.11
CA HIS A 6 -24.84 -53.47 -46.40
C HIS A 6 -24.94 -53.48 -44.86
N LYS A 7 -25.45 -52.37 -44.29
CA LYS A 7 -26.79 -52.21 -43.62
C LYS A 7 -26.78 -50.91 -42.77
N SER A 8 -27.64 -49.91 -43.01
CA SER A 8 -29.07 -49.78 -42.64
C SER A 8 -29.36 -49.38 -41.17
N SER A 9 -29.76 -48.10 -41.01
CA SER A 9 -30.94 -47.62 -40.27
C SER A 9 -30.96 -47.55 -38.72
N ALA A 10 -31.86 -46.67 -38.25
CA ALA A 10 -32.36 -46.40 -36.88
C ALA A 10 -31.50 -45.44 -36.02
N ARG A 11 -32.03 -44.42 -35.31
CA ARG A 11 -33.40 -43.99 -34.96
C ARG A 11 -33.38 -42.52 -34.48
N LYS A 12 -34.48 -41.80 -34.73
CA LYS A 12 -34.88 -40.54 -34.07
C LYS A 12 -35.12 -40.75 -32.57
N SER A 13 -34.77 -39.76 -31.74
CA SER A 13 -35.42 -39.39 -30.46
C SER A 13 -34.69 -38.15 -29.92
N SER A 14 -35.13 -36.90 -30.11
CA SER A 14 -36.20 -36.19 -29.40
C SER A 14 -36.18 -36.37 -27.88
N ARG A 15 -36.08 -35.23 -27.17
CA ARG A 15 -36.38 -35.00 -25.74
C ARG A 15 -35.29 -35.58 -24.82
N ASP A 16 -34.79 -34.89 -23.80
CA ASP A 16 -35.44 -33.97 -22.88
C ASP A 16 -34.50 -32.84 -22.43
N PHE A 17 -35.06 -31.64 -22.31
CA PHE A 17 -34.42 -30.46 -21.76
C PHE A 17 -34.53 -30.58 -20.23
N ASP A 18 -33.47 -31.10 -19.60
CA ASP A 18 -33.46 -31.37 -18.16
C ASP A 18 -33.44 -30.04 -17.39
N LYS A 19 -34.61 -29.66 -16.85
CA LYS A 19 -34.86 -28.44 -16.07
C LYS A 19 -34.33 -28.59 -14.63
N GLN A 20 -33.08 -29.01 -14.49
CA GLN A 20 -32.45 -29.24 -13.19
C GLN A 20 -31.13 -28.48 -13.01
N SER A 21 -30.97 -27.34 -13.72
CA SER A 21 -29.78 -26.49 -13.64
C SER A 21 -30.16 -25.01 -13.62
N LEU A 22 -31.10 -24.63 -12.75
CA LEU A 22 -31.44 -23.21 -12.49
C LEU A 22 -31.74 -22.91 -11.00
N SER A 23 -31.44 -23.83 -10.07
CA SER A 23 -31.41 -23.56 -8.62
C SER A 23 -29.99 -23.38 -8.07
N ASP A 24 -28.97 -23.89 -8.77
CA ASP A 24 -27.57 -23.81 -8.30
C ASP A 24 -26.88 -22.49 -8.65
N PHE A 25 -27.47 -21.65 -9.51
CA PHE A 25 -26.88 -20.35 -9.86
C PHE A 25 -27.39 -19.20 -8.98
N VAL A 26 -28.42 -19.41 -8.16
CA VAL A 26 -28.99 -18.38 -7.28
C VAL A 26 -28.56 -18.57 -5.82
N ILE A 27 -28.06 -19.75 -5.43
CA ILE A 27 -27.57 -20.03 -4.06
C ILE A 27 -26.12 -19.58 -3.84
N THR A 28 -25.29 -19.39 -4.88
CA THR A 28 -23.89 -18.91 -4.73
C THR A 28 -23.75 -17.39 -4.62
N LEU A 29 -24.84 -16.65 -4.41
CA LEU A 29 -24.81 -15.17 -4.35
C LEU A 29 -25.20 -14.58 -2.99
N MET A 30 -25.42 -15.40 -1.95
CA MET A 30 -25.94 -14.89 -0.66
C MET A 30 -25.29 -15.40 0.64
N GLU A 31 -24.06 -15.93 0.64
CA GLU A 31 -23.32 -16.13 1.91
C GLU A 31 -21.82 -15.79 1.81
N PHE A 32 -21.50 -14.55 1.41
CA PHE A 32 -20.26 -13.90 1.87
C PHE A 32 -20.50 -13.35 3.28
N LYS A 33 -20.60 -14.26 4.26
CA LYS A 33 -20.52 -13.89 5.67
C LYS A 33 -19.10 -13.44 5.95
N SER A 34 -19.05 -12.23 6.51
CA SER A 34 -17.89 -11.51 6.99
C SER A 34 -17.22 -12.27 8.14
N ASP A 35 -16.24 -13.10 7.82
CA ASP A 35 -15.22 -13.51 8.78
C ASP A 35 -13.85 -13.01 8.28
N ASN A 36 -13.63 -11.70 8.47
CA ASN A 36 -12.30 -11.11 8.48
C ASN A 36 -11.57 -11.58 9.75
N HIS A 37 -11.21 -12.86 9.80
CA HIS A 37 -10.21 -13.33 10.76
C HIS A 37 -8.83 -13.13 10.12
N VAL A 38 -8.23 -11.97 10.39
CA VAL A 38 -6.82 -11.71 10.09
C VAL A 38 -6.00 -12.51 11.12
N PRO A 39 -5.08 -13.39 10.70
CA PRO A 39 -4.23 -14.13 11.61
C PRO A 39 -3.45 -13.17 12.53
N GLU A 40 -3.50 -13.40 13.84
CA GLU A 40 -2.87 -12.55 14.87
C GLU A 40 -1.31 -12.60 14.88
N ASP A 41 -0.69 -13.42 14.03
CA ASP A 41 0.75 -13.75 14.15
C ASP A 41 1.71 -12.86 13.34
N MET A 42 1.31 -11.67 12.90
CA MET A 42 2.24 -10.72 12.23
C MET A 42 2.12 -9.28 12.74
N VAL A 43 2.00 -9.12 14.07
CA VAL A 43 2.37 -7.85 14.71
C VAL A 43 3.87 -7.65 14.52
N ASP A 44 4.22 -6.88 13.49
CA ASP A 44 5.55 -6.30 13.31
C ASP A 44 5.82 -5.38 14.51
N THR A 45 6.43 -5.97 15.54
CA THR A 45 6.74 -5.36 16.85
C THR A 45 7.61 -4.10 16.75
N GLN A 46 8.07 -3.75 15.54
CA GLN A 46 8.86 -2.57 15.28
C GLN A 46 8.02 -1.30 15.10
N HIS A 47 6.72 -1.38 14.75
CA HIS A 47 5.90 -0.20 14.40
C HIS A 47 4.46 -0.24 14.95
N PRO A 48 4.25 -0.02 16.27
CA PRO A 48 2.93 -0.07 16.90
C PRO A 48 1.93 1.04 16.50
N HIS A 49 2.33 2.01 15.67
CA HIS A 49 1.51 3.18 15.33
C HIS A 49 1.07 3.27 13.86
N LEU A 50 1.50 2.35 12.99
CA LEU A 50 1.08 2.35 11.58
C LEU A 50 0.60 0.96 11.17
N SER A 51 -0.71 0.81 10.92
CA SER A 51 -1.24 -0.43 10.38
C SER A 51 -0.67 -0.70 8.98
N LYS A 52 -0.52 -1.97 8.62
CA LYS A 52 -0.09 -2.39 7.29
C LYS A 52 -0.96 -1.75 6.18
N ALA A 53 -2.26 -1.61 6.42
CA ALA A 53 -3.17 -0.91 5.51
C ALA A 53 -2.83 0.59 5.35
N LYS A 54 -2.41 1.27 6.43
CA LYS A 54 -1.94 2.67 6.37
C LYS A 54 -0.61 2.77 5.64
N ILE A 55 0.31 1.82 5.84
CA ILE A 55 1.60 1.72 5.12
C ILE A 55 1.38 1.51 3.62
N ASP A 56 0.48 0.58 3.26
CA ASP A 56 0.12 0.27 1.87
C ASP A 56 -0.59 1.46 1.21
N SER A 57 -1.48 2.16 1.94
CA SER A 57 -2.17 3.38 1.48
C SER A 57 -1.26 4.61 1.37
N LEU A 58 -0.23 4.69 2.22
CA LEU A 58 0.84 5.70 2.14
C LEU A 58 1.85 5.37 1.03
N HIS A 59 1.61 4.33 0.23
CA HIS A 59 2.49 3.92 -0.86
C HIS A 59 3.92 3.60 -0.42
N LEU A 60 4.08 3.17 0.84
CA LEU A 60 5.38 2.83 1.40
C LEU A 60 5.79 1.40 1.03
N SER A 61 4.83 0.56 0.60
CA SER A 61 5.03 -0.82 0.17
C SER A 61 5.60 -0.90 -1.25
N HIS A 62 6.80 -1.46 -1.33
CA HIS A 62 7.62 -1.68 -2.52
C HIS A 62 7.12 -2.80 -3.47
N LYS A 63 5.82 -2.98 -3.73
CA LYS A 63 5.41 -3.75 -4.91
C LYS A 63 5.65 -2.87 -6.15
N LEU A 64 6.93 -2.86 -6.55
CA LEU A 64 7.63 -1.92 -7.42
C LEU A 64 7.25 -1.98 -8.91
N GLU A 65 6.20 -2.70 -9.24
CA GLU A 65 5.75 -2.87 -10.61
C GLU A 65 4.33 -2.35 -10.70
N VAL A 66 4.20 -1.10 -11.15
CA VAL A 66 2.89 -0.63 -11.62
C VAL A 66 2.79 -1.14 -13.05
N VAL A 67 1.93 -2.13 -13.23
CA VAL A 67 1.51 -2.58 -14.55
C VAL A 67 0.55 -1.53 -15.06
N ASP A 68 0.92 -0.83 -16.13
CA ASP A 68 0.01 0.11 -16.76
C ASP A 68 -1.16 -0.64 -17.43
N LYS A 69 -2.16 0.09 -17.92
CA LYS A 69 -3.32 -0.46 -18.64
C LYS A 69 -2.96 -1.27 -19.91
N HIS A 70 -1.70 -1.25 -20.34
CA HIS A 70 -1.17 -2.00 -21.48
C HIS A 70 -0.27 -3.16 -21.06
N GLY A 71 -0.25 -3.54 -19.77
CA GLY A 71 0.58 -4.64 -19.28
C GLY A 71 2.05 -4.24 -19.05
N LYS A 72 2.41 -2.96 -19.16
CA LYS A 72 3.80 -2.52 -19.03
C LYS A 72 4.15 -2.22 -17.58
N THR A 73 5.06 -3.01 -17.03
CA THR A 73 5.67 -2.73 -15.73
C THR A 73 6.51 -1.45 -15.78
N ARG A 74 6.20 -0.49 -14.90
CA ARG A 74 7.03 0.69 -14.63
C ARG A 74 7.54 0.65 -13.20
N LYS A 75 8.86 0.85 -13.04
CA LYS A 75 9.48 1.05 -11.73
C LYS A 75 8.95 2.37 -11.14
N ARG A 76 8.32 2.32 -9.97
CA ARG A 76 7.85 3.54 -9.28
C ARG A 76 9.01 4.50 -9.01
N ILE A 77 8.71 5.79 -9.11
CA ILE A 77 9.65 6.86 -8.79
C ILE A 77 9.94 6.81 -7.28
N ARG A 78 11.22 6.91 -6.94
CA ARG A 78 11.69 6.90 -5.55
C ARG A 78 11.39 8.26 -4.92
N GLN A 79 10.54 8.25 -3.90
CA GLN A 79 10.13 9.44 -3.16
C GLN A 79 10.57 9.35 -1.70
N LEU A 80 10.86 10.49 -1.10
CA LEU A 80 11.17 10.65 0.30
C LEU A 80 10.13 11.53 0.99
N TYR A 81 9.90 11.30 2.28
CA TYR A 81 8.96 12.08 3.07
C TYR A 81 9.68 13.17 3.89
N CYS A 82 8.93 14.20 4.28
CA CYS A 82 9.37 15.18 5.27
C CYS A 82 8.89 14.78 6.67
N HIS A 83 9.79 14.82 7.68
CA HIS A 83 9.47 14.44 9.06
C HIS A 83 8.60 15.46 9.79
N LEU A 84 8.47 16.68 9.26
CA LEU A 84 7.67 17.75 9.86
C LEU A 84 6.26 17.83 9.29
N CYS A 85 6.11 17.65 7.97
CA CYS A 85 4.84 17.87 7.28
C CYS A 85 4.27 16.63 6.58
N GLY A 86 5.03 15.52 6.50
CA GLY A 86 4.58 14.30 5.85
C GLY A 86 4.47 14.37 4.32
N SER A 87 4.82 15.49 3.69
CA SER A 87 4.77 15.64 2.22
C SER A 87 5.89 14.88 1.51
N GLN A 88 5.63 14.50 0.25
CA GLN A 88 6.53 13.73 -0.61
C GLN A 88 7.44 14.63 -1.45
N PHE A 89 8.72 14.26 -1.56
CA PHE A 89 9.75 14.99 -2.28
C PHE A 89 10.74 14.04 -2.97
N GLY A 90 11.45 14.54 -3.99
CA GLY A 90 12.65 13.88 -4.49
C GLY A 90 13.84 14.04 -3.54
N THR A 91 14.87 13.21 -3.73
CA THR A 91 16.10 13.19 -2.92
C THR A 91 16.79 14.56 -2.83
N ALA A 92 16.89 15.29 -3.95
CA ALA A 92 17.50 16.61 -3.99
C ALA A 92 16.63 17.70 -3.36
N SER A 93 15.32 17.68 -3.62
CA SER A 93 14.38 18.70 -3.15
C SER A 93 14.12 18.64 -1.65
N LEU A 94 14.27 17.47 -1.01
CA LEU A 94 13.95 17.29 0.40
C LEU A 94 14.83 18.15 1.32
N LYS A 95 16.14 18.21 1.05
CA LYS A 95 17.09 19.04 1.83
C LYS A 95 16.71 20.51 1.82
N ILE A 96 16.30 21.01 0.65
CA ILE A 96 15.90 22.40 0.46
C ILE A 96 14.58 22.66 1.19
N HIS A 97 13.64 21.72 1.05
CA HIS A 97 12.35 21.78 1.72
C HIS A 97 12.50 21.85 3.25
N TRP A 98 13.33 21.00 3.88
CA TRP A 98 13.51 20.96 5.34
C TRP A 98 13.83 22.33 5.95
N LYS A 99 14.70 23.12 5.30
CA LYS A 99 15.05 24.47 5.77
C LYS A 99 13.83 25.38 5.81
N SER A 100 13.03 25.36 4.74
CA SER A 100 11.80 26.18 4.66
C SER A 100 10.69 25.65 5.57
N CYS A 101 10.62 24.33 5.77
CA CYS A 101 9.59 23.67 6.56
C CYS A 101 9.79 23.90 8.06
N GLY A 102 11.03 23.86 8.55
CA GLY A 102 11.35 24.16 9.95
C GLY A 102 10.93 25.58 10.35
N LYS A 103 11.23 26.58 9.51
CA LYS A 103 10.79 27.97 9.74
C LYS A 103 9.27 28.12 9.81
N LYS A 104 8.56 27.44 8.90
CA LYS A 104 7.09 27.43 8.89
C LYS A 104 6.55 26.76 10.15
N PHE A 105 7.14 25.64 10.55
CA PHE A 105 6.76 24.90 11.75
C PHE A 105 6.89 25.78 13.00
N GLU A 106 8.04 26.43 13.21
CA GLU A 106 8.26 27.34 14.33
C GLU A 106 7.22 28.47 14.37
N THR A 107 6.95 29.09 13.21
CA THR A 107 5.92 30.13 13.10
C THR A 107 4.53 29.60 13.47
N SER A 108 4.18 28.39 13.01
CA SER A 108 2.92 27.73 13.38
C SER A 108 2.85 27.41 14.88
N GLN A 109 3.96 27.03 15.51
CA GLN A 109 4.02 26.79 16.96
C GLN A 109 3.86 28.08 17.76
N LEU A 110 4.46 29.19 17.33
CA LEU A 110 4.28 30.48 18.01
C LEU A 110 2.84 30.97 17.98
N ALA A 111 2.09 30.66 16.90
CA ALA A 111 0.68 30.97 16.77
C ALA A 111 -0.23 30.08 17.66
N LEU A 112 0.26 28.94 18.14
CA LEU A 112 -0.48 28.07 19.05
C LEU A 112 -0.42 28.58 20.50
N PRO A 113 -1.45 28.30 21.33
CA PRO A 113 -1.38 28.53 22.77
C PRO A 113 -0.20 27.79 23.39
N VAL A 114 0.45 28.37 24.40
CA VAL A 114 1.67 27.83 25.04
C VAL A 114 1.55 26.34 25.39
N LYS A 115 0.38 25.91 25.87
CA LYS A 115 0.11 24.51 26.28
C LYS A 115 0.11 23.50 25.12
N ARG A 116 -0.04 23.97 23.88
CA ARG A 116 -0.06 23.14 22.65
C ARG A 116 1.20 23.30 21.80
N ARG A 117 2.17 24.08 22.30
CA ARG A 117 3.42 24.27 21.59
C ARG A 117 4.29 23.04 21.77
N VAL A 118 4.79 22.53 20.67
CA VAL A 118 5.70 21.39 20.62
C VAL A 118 7.02 21.83 20.00
N GLU A 119 8.11 21.29 20.53
CA GLU A 119 9.43 21.50 19.95
C GLU A 119 9.53 20.81 18.59
N GLN A 120 10.38 21.36 17.72
CA GLN A 120 10.63 20.74 16.43
C GLN A 120 11.34 19.40 16.63
N PRO A 121 10.83 18.28 16.09
CA PRO A 121 11.49 17.00 16.21
C PRO A 121 12.81 17.00 15.45
N ALA A 122 13.78 16.28 15.98
CA ALA A 122 15.06 16.09 15.32
C ALA A 122 14.90 15.36 13.98
N PRO A 123 15.74 15.65 12.98
CA PRO A 123 15.79 14.85 11.76
C PRO A 123 16.22 13.41 12.10
N PRO A 124 15.90 12.44 11.23
CA PRO A 124 16.34 11.06 11.40
C PRO A 124 17.87 10.98 11.51
N ASP A 125 18.35 10.14 12.43
CA ASP A 125 19.78 9.94 12.67
C ASP A 125 20.49 9.45 11.40
N ALA A 126 21.45 10.25 10.92
CA ALA A 126 22.19 9.97 9.70
C ALA A 126 23.03 8.69 9.77
N THR A 127 23.37 8.23 10.99
CA THR A 127 24.16 7.02 11.24
C THR A 127 23.34 5.76 10.99
N ASN A 128 22.12 5.71 11.53
CA ASN A 128 21.21 4.57 11.41
C ASN A 128 20.29 4.64 10.18
N PHE A 129 19.98 5.86 9.74
CA PHE A 129 19.06 6.21 8.66
C PHE A 129 19.74 7.20 7.70
N PRO A 130 20.74 6.75 6.92
CA PRO A 130 21.44 7.60 5.99
C PRO A 130 20.48 8.13 4.93
N MET A 131 20.67 9.38 4.51
CA MET A 131 19.84 9.94 3.46
C MET A 131 20.01 9.13 2.16
N PRO A 132 18.91 8.68 1.55
CA PRO A 132 18.97 7.99 0.27
C PRO A 132 19.44 8.93 -0.85
N THR A 133 20.35 8.43 -1.68
CA THR A 133 20.78 9.08 -2.92
C THR A 133 20.11 8.39 -4.12
N MET A 134 20.24 8.98 -5.31
CA MET A 134 19.66 8.41 -6.54
C MET A 134 20.11 6.96 -6.79
N ASN A 135 21.33 6.61 -6.36
CA ASN A 135 21.95 5.29 -6.54
C ASN A 135 21.75 4.35 -5.36
N SER A 136 21.10 4.78 -4.27
CA SER A 136 20.86 3.93 -3.10
C SER A 136 19.92 2.77 -3.43
N LYS A 137 20.04 1.67 -2.68
CA LYS A 137 19.13 0.52 -2.79
C LYS A 137 17.73 0.88 -2.27
N ASP A 138 16.73 0.19 -2.80
CA ASP A 138 15.32 0.39 -2.46
C ASP A 138 15.04 0.23 -0.95
N ALA A 139 15.68 -0.76 -0.30
CA ALA A 139 15.60 -0.94 1.15
C ALA A 139 16.06 0.28 1.98
N VAL A 140 16.99 1.10 1.47
CA VAL A 140 17.46 2.31 2.15
C VAL A 140 16.37 3.40 2.12
N PHE A 141 15.68 3.54 0.99
CA PHE A 141 14.53 4.45 0.87
C PHE A 141 13.41 4.05 1.82
N GLU A 142 13.08 2.76 1.86
CA GLU A 142 12.04 2.24 2.74
C GLU A 142 12.38 2.48 4.21
N LYS A 143 13.61 2.12 4.62
CA LYS A 143 14.06 2.31 6.01
C LYS A 143 14.02 3.79 6.42
N PHE A 144 14.51 4.67 5.57
CA PHE A 144 14.49 6.11 5.81
C PHE A 144 13.06 6.65 5.90
N ASN A 145 12.19 6.27 4.96
CA ASN A 145 10.82 6.76 4.91
C ASN A 145 9.98 6.26 6.09
N LYS A 146 10.16 5.01 6.52
CA LYS A 146 9.52 4.47 7.73
C LYS A 146 9.86 5.31 8.95
N GLU A 147 11.15 5.61 9.13
CA GLU A 147 11.60 6.41 10.27
C GLU A 147 11.06 7.85 10.22
N VAL A 148 11.09 8.47 9.05
CA VAL A 148 10.54 9.81 8.85
C VAL A 148 9.04 9.86 9.20
N LEU A 149 8.27 8.86 8.76
CA LEU A 149 6.84 8.78 9.04
C LEU A 149 6.55 8.47 10.52
N ARG A 150 7.43 7.71 11.18
CA ARG A 150 7.38 7.48 12.63
C ARG A 150 7.54 8.79 13.40
N ILE A 151 8.56 9.59 13.06
CA ILE A 151 8.79 10.92 13.66
C ILE A 151 7.59 11.84 13.42
N PHE A 152 7.09 11.89 12.19
CA PHE A 152 5.90 12.68 11.86
C PHE A 152 4.66 12.22 12.65
N GLY A 153 4.44 10.92 12.79
CA GLY A 153 3.35 10.37 13.58
C GLY A 153 3.43 10.82 15.04
N MET A 154 4.60 10.70 15.67
CA MET A 154 4.81 11.20 17.05
C MET A 154 4.50 12.69 17.17
N LEU A 155 4.98 13.49 16.23
CA LEU A 155 4.71 14.93 16.20
C LEU A 155 3.21 15.24 16.12
N THR A 156 2.48 14.51 15.27
CA THR A 156 1.03 14.73 15.11
C THR A 156 0.24 14.36 16.36
N GLU A 157 0.68 13.37 17.15
CA GLU A 157 0.02 13.03 18.41
C GLU A 157 0.24 14.12 19.47
N GLN A 158 1.47 14.65 19.59
CA GLN A 158 1.76 15.75 20.52
C GLN A 158 0.96 17.03 20.23
N GLN A 159 0.51 17.23 18.98
CA GLN A 159 -0.29 18.39 18.57
C GLN A 159 -1.81 18.24 18.83
N LYS A 160 -2.29 17.04 19.20
CA LYS A 160 -3.72 16.80 19.46
C LYS A 160 -4.16 17.14 20.88
N GLU A 161 -3.24 17.15 21.82
CA GLU A 161 -3.46 17.50 23.24
C GLU A 161 -3.60 19.03 23.42
#